data_AF-A0A662CSC7-F1
#
_entry.id   AF-A0A662CSC7-F1
#
_cell.length_a   1.000
_cell.length_b   1.000
_cell.length_c   1.000
_cell.angle_alpha   90.00
_cell.angle_beta   90.00
_cell.angle_gamma   90.00
#
_symmetry.space_group_name_H-M   'P 1'
#
loop_
_entity.id
_entity.type
_entity.pdbx_description
1 polymer ?
#
loop_
_entity_poly.entity_id
_entity_poly.type
_entity_poly.pdbx_seq_one_letter_code
_entity_poly.pdbx_strand_id
1 'polypeptide(L)' 'IRDFRLSPLQRQRDSQGKPRDPREVALEKFKELEANHHPQPLPPEVIKELDKVIQAAEGEAEEIFGL' A
#
# COMPACT_ATOMS: atom_id res chain seq x y z
N ILE A 1 -16.50 17.54 15.55
CA ILE A 1 -16.76 16.22 14.88
C ILE A 1 -15.59 16.00 13.93
N ARG A 2 -14.84 14.89 14.04
CA ARG A 2 -13.73 14.58 13.11
C ARG A 2 -14.33 14.08 11.80
N ASP A 3 -14.01 14.73 10.68
CA ASP A 3 -14.32 14.28 9.32
C ASP A 3 -13.50 13.03 8.96
N PHE A 4 -13.78 11.91 9.62
CA PHE A 4 -13.28 10.63 9.18
C PHE A 4 -14.00 10.28 7.87
N ARG A 5 -13.32 10.49 6.74
CA ARG A 5 -13.77 9.97 5.45
C ARG A 5 -13.80 8.44 5.55
N LEU A 6 -14.96 7.89 5.88
CA LEU A 6 -15.15 6.44 5.92
C LEU A 6 -14.79 5.86 4.55
N SER A 7 -13.96 4.82 4.56
CA SER A 7 -13.46 4.17 3.36
C SER A 7 -14.64 3.77 2.46
N PRO A 8 -14.56 4.03 1.13
CA PRO A 8 -15.59 3.58 0.19
C PRO A 8 -15.89 2.08 0.26
N LEU A 9 -14.96 1.27 0.79
CA LEU A 9 -15.14 -0.17 1.03
C LEU A 9 -16.28 -0.47 2.01
N GLN A 10 -16.57 0.44 2.95
CA GLN A 10 -17.59 0.24 3.97
C GLN A 10 -19.02 0.51 3.47
N ARG A 11 -19.16 1.09 2.27
CA ARG A 11 -20.46 1.49 1.69
C ARG A 11 -20.90 0.59 0.54
N GLN A 12 -20.21 -0.52 0.32
CA GLN A 12 -20.46 -1.43 -0.80
C GLN A 12 -21.73 -2.25 -0.57
N ARG A 13 -22.53 -2.37 -1.63
CA ARG A 13 -23.76 -3.17 -1.67
C ARG A 13 -23.65 -4.20 -2.78
N ASP A 14 -24.25 -5.35 -2.57
CA ASP A 14 -24.37 -6.38 -3.59
C ASP A 14 -25.47 -6.05 -4.62
N SER A 15 -25.69 -6.96 -5.57
CA SER A 15 -26.70 -6.83 -6.63
C SER A 15 -28.15 -6.82 -6.11
N GLN A 16 -28.38 -7.22 -4.86
CA GLN A 16 -29.68 -7.17 -4.19
C GLN A 16 -29.80 -5.96 -3.25
N GLY A 17 -28.77 -5.10 -3.21
CA GLY A 17 -28.74 -3.90 -2.37
C GLY A 17 -28.38 -4.16 -0.91
N LYS A 18 -27.96 -5.37 -0.54
CA LYS A 18 -27.53 -5.71 0.83
C LYS A 18 -26.09 -5.24 1.07
N PRO A 19 -25.76 -4.74 2.27
CA PRO A 19 -24.38 -4.39 2.62
C PRO A 19 -23.45 -5.61 2.47
N ARG A 20 -22.31 -5.40 1.83
CA ARG A 20 -21.23 -6.39 1.73
C ARG A 20 -20.29 -6.29 2.92
N ASP A 21 -19.66 -7.40 3.31
CA ASP A 21 -18.60 -7.38 4.32
C ASP A 21 -17.40 -6.57 3.78
N PRO A 22 -16.98 -5.47 4.44
CA PRO A 22 -15.85 -4.68 4.01
C PRO A 22 -14.55 -5.47 3.86
N ARG A 23 -14.34 -6.54 4.65
CA ARG A 23 -13.16 -7.40 4.57
C ARG A 23 -13.16 -8.21 3.28
N GLU A 24 -14.30 -8.75 2.88
CA GLU A 24 -14.45 -9.49 1.62
C GLU A 24 -14.19 -8.57 0.43
N VAL A 25 -14.78 -7.36 0.44
CA VAL A 25 -14.56 -6.35 -0.61
C VAL A 25 -13.08 -5.94 -0.68
N ALA A 26 -12.42 -5.76 0.47
CA ALA A 26 -10.99 -5.43 0.49
C ALA A 26 -10.14 -6.55 -0.12
N LEU A 27 -10.46 -7.81 0.17
CA LEU A 27 -9.76 -8.97 -0.37
C LEU A 27 -9.98 -9.11 -1.89
N GLU A 28 -11.19 -8.87 -2.38
CA GLU A 28 -11.47 -8.86 -3.83
C GLU A 28 -10.64 -7.81 -4.55
N LYS A 29 -10.65 -6.56 -4.05
CA LYS A 29 -9.85 -5.49 -4.64
C LYS A 29 -8.35 -5.76 -4.59
N PHE A 30 -7.88 -6.39 -3.51
CA PHE A 30 -6.48 -6.81 -3.43
C PHE A 30 -6.15 -7.79 -4.57
N LYS A 31 -6.97 -8.82 -4.77
CA LYS A 31 -6.77 -9.79 -5.85
C LYS A 31 -6.83 -9.15 -7.24
N GLU A 32 -7.73 -8.19 -7.44
CA GLU A 32 -7.80 -7.42 -8.69
C GLU A 32 -6.51 -6.61 -8.93
N LEU A 33 -5.98 -5.95 -7.91
CA LEU A 33 -4.73 -5.20 -8.01
C LEU A 33 -3.53 -6.11 -8.21
N GLU A 34 -3.42 -7.20 -7.46
CA GLU A 34 -2.35 -8.17 -7.62
C GLU A 34 -2.30 -8.72 -9.05
N ALA A 35 -3.47 -9.05 -9.62
CA ALA A 35 -3.55 -9.64 -10.95
C ALA A 35 -3.32 -8.65 -12.11
N ASN A 36 -3.54 -7.35 -11.90
CA ASN A 36 -3.59 -6.38 -13.00
C ASN A 36 -2.65 -5.19 -12.84
N HIS A 37 -2.14 -4.93 -11.64
CA HIS A 37 -1.28 -3.78 -11.36
C HIS A 37 0.19 -4.22 -11.35
N HIS A 38 0.77 -4.27 -12.54
CA HIS A 38 2.19 -4.51 -12.74
C HIS A 38 2.88 -3.20 -13.18
N PRO A 39 3.34 -2.36 -12.24
CA PRO A 39 4.04 -1.14 -12.58
C PRO A 39 5.33 -1.45 -13.35
N GLN A 40 5.74 -0.53 -14.22
CA GLN A 40 7.01 -0.67 -14.92
C GLN A 40 8.16 -0.68 -13.90
N PRO A 41 9.17 -1.55 -14.09
CA PRO A 41 10.36 -1.52 -13.25
C PRO A 41 11.01 -0.13 -13.28
N LEU A 42 11.56 0.28 -12.14
CA LEU A 42 12.36 1.50 -12.09
C LEU A 42 13.63 1.33 -12.95
N PRO A 43 14.14 2.42 -13.55
CA PRO A 43 15.42 2.37 -14.25
C PRO A 43 16.55 1.91 -13.32
N PRO A 44 17.53 1.13 -13.82
CA PRO A 44 18.61 0.57 -12.99
C PRO A 44 19.40 1.63 -12.21
N GLU A 45 19.61 2.81 -12.79
CA GLU A 45 20.27 3.93 -12.16
C GLU A 45 19.49 4.47 -10.97
N VAL A 46 18.16 4.53 -11.07
CA VAL A 46 17.29 5.00 -9.97
C VAL A 46 17.31 4.00 -8.82
N ILE A 47 17.29 2.69 -9.12
CA ILE A 47 17.40 1.63 -8.11
C ILE A 47 18.74 1.73 -7.39
N LYS A 48 19.84 1.91 -8.14
CA LYS A 48 21.18 2.03 -7.55
C LYS A 48 21.31 3.24 -6.62
N GLU A 49 20.72 4.38 -6.98
CA GLU A 49 20.72 5.54 -6.09
C GLU A 49 19.82 5.32 -4.87
N LEU A 50 18.66 4.67 -5.03
CA LEU A 50 17.79 4.31 -3.91
C LEU A 50 18.51 3.41 -2.90
N ASP A 51 19.23 2.39 -3.36
CA ASP A 51 20.00 1.48 -2.49
C ASP A 51 21.03 2.24 -1.64
N LYS A 52 21.75 3.20 -2.24
CA LYS A 52 22.71 4.03 -1.50
C LYS A 52 22.03 4.88 -0.43
N VAL A 53 20.88 5.47 -0.74
CA VAL A 53 20.13 6.30 0.20
C VAL A 53 19.64 5.47 1.38
N ILE A 54 19.10 4.28 1.11
CA ILE A 54 18.66 3.35 2.16
C ILE A 54 19.85 2.95 3.04
N GLN A 55 20.96 2.54 2.43
CA GLN A 55 22.16 2.13 3.17
C GLN A 55 22.71 3.26 4.05
N ALA A 56 22.73 4.51 3.56
CA ALA A 56 23.16 5.65 4.34
C ALA A 56 22.22 5.91 5.53
N ALA A 57 20.91 5.85 5.30
CA ALA A 57 19.92 6.03 6.36
C ALA A 57 19.97 4.92 7.42
N GLU A 58 20.21 3.67 7.01
CA GLU A 58 20.44 2.55 7.93
C GLU A 58 21.69 2.78 8.79
N GLY A 59 22.80 3.19 8.18
CA GLY A 59 24.02 3.53 8.91
C GLY A 59 23.82 4.66 9.92
N GLU A 60 23.13 5.74 9.53
CA GLU A 60 22.78 6.82 10.45
C GLU A 60 21.86 6.35 11.59
N ALA A 61 20.90 5.47 11.29
CA ALA A 61 20.03 4.90 12.30
C ALA A 61 20.80 4.01 13.29
N GLU A 62 21.75 3.20 12.83
CA GLU A 62 22.66 2.44 13.68
C GLU A 62 23.51 3.35 14.56
N GLU A 63 24.04 4.45 14.02
CA GLU A 63 24.85 5.41 14.80
C GLU A 63 24.02 6.11 15.89
N ILE A 64 22.77 6.48 15.60
CA ILE A 64 21.90 7.20 16.53
C ILE A 64 21.27 6.28 17.57
N PHE A 65 20.85 5.07 17.16
CA PHE A 65 20.02 4.18 17.98
C PHE A 65 20.73 2.91 18.45
N GLY A 66 21.91 2.58 17.92
CA GLY A 66 22.73 1.43 18.33
C GLY A 66 22.05 0.07 18.15
N LEU A 67 21.23 -0.08 17.10
CA LEU A 67 20.53 -1.31 16.76
C LEU A 67 21.48 -2.40 16.26
#